data_AF-X0YBM3-F1
#
_entry.id   AF-X0YBM3-F1
#
_cell.length_a   1.000
_cell.length_b   1.000
_cell.length_c   1.000
_cell.angle_alpha   90.00
_cell.angle_beta   90.00
_cell.angle_gamma   90.00
#
_symmetry.space_group_name_H-M   'P 1'
#
loop_
_entity.id
_entity.type
_entity.pdbx_description
1 polymer ?
#
loop_
_entity_poly.entity_id
_entity_poly.type
_entity_poly.pdbx_seq_one_letter_code
_entity_poly.pdbx_strand_id
1 'polypeptide(L)'
;VLVSVPGRYAAKVARDALDINKHVFLYSDNVSLEDEVALKKTAKEKGLLVMGPDCGTAIVNGIGLGFANHVNRGPIGLVGASGTGLQVITSEIHRQGGGVSHAIGTGGRDLDIQVGALTAFAALGLLAADDETKAIVLVSKPPDPGVASRLLSAAWRCGKPVVINFIGHPPPARRIGPLRFASSLSDAASQAVQITDQNESTGEYQKLDAHPEARFIRALMAGGTIAYEVVIGLKSV
;
A
#
# COMPACT_ATOMS: atom_id res chain seq x y z
N VAL A 1 -6.80 -13.49 11.91
CA VAL A 1 -7.09 -12.91 13.23
C VAL A 1 -6.77 -11.43 13.17
N LEU A 2 -7.70 -10.58 13.59
CA LEU A 2 -7.49 -9.15 13.74
C LEU A 2 -7.05 -8.87 15.19
N VAL A 3 -5.93 -8.17 15.35
CA VAL A 3 -5.33 -7.83 16.66
C VAL A 3 -5.27 -6.32 16.79
N SER A 4 -6.03 -5.80 17.76
CA SER A 4 -6.17 -4.37 18.06
C SER A 4 -6.12 -4.10 19.57
N VAL A 5 -5.26 -4.83 20.29
CA VAL A 5 -5.01 -4.66 21.73
C VAL A 5 -3.88 -3.65 21.96
N PRO A 6 -3.62 -3.16 23.19
CA PRO A 6 -2.46 -2.31 23.45
C PRO A 6 -1.15 -2.97 23.01
N GLY A 7 -0.25 -2.19 22.41
CA GLY A 7 0.98 -2.67 21.74
C GLY A 7 1.81 -3.66 22.55
N ARG A 8 1.99 -3.38 23.85
CA ARG A 8 2.73 -4.24 24.79
C ARG A 8 2.22 -5.69 24.90
N TYR A 9 0.98 -5.95 24.47
CA TYR A 9 0.38 -7.29 24.46
C TYR A 9 0.21 -7.87 23.05
N ALA A 10 0.30 -7.03 22.02
CA ALA A 10 -0.12 -7.39 20.67
C ALA A 10 0.76 -8.47 20.05
N ALA A 11 2.07 -8.44 20.32
CA ALA A 11 3.01 -9.45 19.83
C ALA A 11 2.68 -10.85 20.38
N LYS A 12 2.29 -10.96 21.65
CA LYS A 12 1.88 -12.25 22.24
C LYS A 12 0.63 -12.80 21.56
N VAL A 13 -0.42 -11.98 21.40
CA VAL A 13 -1.67 -12.39 20.74
C VAL A 13 -1.42 -12.78 19.27
N ALA A 14 -0.51 -12.07 18.59
CA ALA A 14 -0.12 -12.40 17.22
C ALA A 14 0.61 -13.76 17.13
N ARG A 15 1.50 -14.08 18.09
CA ARG A 15 2.14 -15.40 18.18
C ARG A 15 1.11 -16.50 18.37
N ASP A 16 0.18 -16.33 19.33
CA ASP A 16 -0.87 -17.31 19.59
C ASP A 16 -1.70 -17.59 18.31
N ALA A 17 -2.00 -16.55 17.51
CA ALA A 17 -2.69 -16.69 16.24
C ALA A 17 -1.88 -17.45 15.17
N LEU A 18 -0.56 -17.25 15.10
CA LEU A 18 0.33 -17.98 14.20
C LEU A 18 0.51 -19.45 14.63
N ASP A 19 0.49 -19.73 15.94
CA ASP A 19 0.58 -21.09 16.47
C ASP A 19 -0.60 -21.94 16.05
N ILE A 20 -1.80 -21.35 15.95
CA ILE A 20 -3.00 -22.00 15.41
C ILE A 20 -3.16 -21.81 13.89
N ASN A 21 -2.06 -21.50 13.19
CA ASN A 21 -1.95 -21.37 11.74
C ASN A 21 -2.94 -20.37 11.10
N LYS A 22 -3.08 -19.19 11.69
CA LYS A 22 -3.91 -18.10 11.13
C LYS A 22 -3.07 -16.93 10.65
N HIS A 23 -3.48 -16.33 9.53
CA HIS A 23 -2.98 -15.01 9.13
C HIS A 23 -3.33 -13.97 10.20
N VAL A 24 -2.50 -12.95 10.35
CA VAL A 24 -2.65 -11.89 11.34
C VAL A 24 -2.78 -10.54 10.64
N PHE A 25 -3.82 -9.80 11.00
CA PHE A 25 -3.92 -8.36 10.78
C PHE A 25 -3.61 -7.66 12.10
N LEU A 26 -2.42 -7.08 12.20
CA LEU A 26 -1.89 -6.45 13.40
C LEU A 26 -2.05 -4.93 13.29
N TYR A 27 -3.23 -4.47 13.69
CA TYR A 27 -3.57 -3.05 13.73
C TYR A 27 -2.78 -2.31 14.81
N SER A 28 -2.53 -2.98 15.94
CA SER A 28 -1.80 -2.42 17.07
C SER A 28 -0.45 -1.84 16.68
N ASP A 29 -0.21 -0.61 17.12
CA ASP A 29 1.11 0.05 17.12
C ASP A 29 1.83 -0.20 18.47
N ASN A 30 3.05 0.33 18.64
CA ASN A 30 3.93 0.16 19.81
C ASN A 30 4.32 -1.31 20.06
N VAL A 31 4.59 -2.02 18.96
CA VAL A 31 5.24 -3.34 18.96
C VAL A 31 6.71 -3.14 18.61
N SER A 32 7.61 -3.81 19.34
CA SER A 32 9.05 -3.66 19.08
C SER A 32 9.43 -4.15 17.69
N LEU A 33 10.57 -3.66 17.20
CA LEU A 33 11.07 -4.08 15.89
C LEU A 33 11.46 -5.56 15.89
N GLU A 34 12.05 -6.03 16.99
CA GLU A 34 12.43 -7.43 17.19
C GLU A 34 11.21 -8.35 17.12
N ASP A 35 10.10 -7.95 17.75
CA ASP A 35 8.84 -8.69 17.72
C ASP A 35 8.24 -8.70 16.31
N GLU A 36 8.24 -7.56 15.60
CA GLU A 36 7.78 -7.49 14.21
C GLU A 36 8.56 -8.46 13.32
N VAL A 37 9.89 -8.42 13.40
CA VAL A 37 10.77 -9.29 12.60
C VAL A 37 10.52 -10.76 12.93
N ALA A 38 10.42 -11.10 14.22
CA ALA A 38 10.15 -12.48 14.65
C ALA A 38 8.80 -12.98 14.11
N LEU A 39 7.73 -12.20 14.28
CA LEU A 39 6.39 -12.54 13.80
C LEU A 39 6.36 -12.74 12.29
N LYS A 40 6.96 -11.83 11.51
CA LYS A 40 6.96 -11.92 10.04
C LYS A 40 7.81 -13.08 9.53
N LYS A 41 8.91 -13.42 10.21
CA LYS A 41 9.71 -14.62 9.90
C LYS A 41 8.92 -15.91 10.14
N THR A 42 8.31 -16.05 11.31
CA THR A 42 7.46 -17.21 11.64
C THR A 42 6.29 -17.34 10.67
N ALA A 43 5.65 -16.22 10.29
CA ALA A 43 4.60 -16.23 9.29
C ALA A 43 5.09 -16.72 7.93
N LYS A 44 6.25 -16.22 7.45
CA LYS A 44 6.86 -16.67 6.21
C LYS A 44 7.16 -18.18 6.23
N GLU A 45 7.74 -18.70 7.31
CA GLU A 45 8.03 -20.13 7.47
C GLU A 45 6.77 -21.00 7.41
N LYS A 46 5.65 -20.48 7.92
CA LYS A 46 4.34 -21.16 7.92
C LYS A 46 3.51 -20.91 6.66
N GLY A 47 3.98 -20.12 5.70
CA GLY A 47 3.18 -19.70 4.53
C GLY A 47 1.98 -18.79 4.90
N LEU A 48 2.09 -18.07 6.01
CA LEU A 48 1.07 -17.14 6.51
C LEU A 48 1.48 -15.68 6.24
N LEU A 49 0.53 -14.78 6.51
CA LEU A 49 0.72 -13.33 6.42
C LEU A 49 0.62 -12.71 7.81
N VAL A 50 1.53 -11.79 8.11
CA VAL A 50 1.39 -10.82 9.20
C VAL A 50 1.37 -9.43 8.58
N MET A 51 0.18 -8.83 8.52
CA MET A 51 -0.06 -7.47 8.06
C MET A 51 0.10 -6.53 9.24
N GLY A 52 1.24 -5.84 9.36
CA GLY A 52 1.55 -4.98 10.51
C GLY A 52 2.80 -5.44 11.26
N PRO A 53 3.12 -4.85 12.43
CA PRO A 53 2.31 -3.92 13.24
C PRO A 53 2.06 -2.56 12.56
N ASP A 54 1.20 -1.76 13.19
CA ASP A 54 0.77 -0.47 12.63
C ASP A 54 0.20 -0.61 11.21
N CYS A 55 -0.59 -1.66 10.99
CA CYS A 55 -1.32 -1.85 9.74
C CYS A 55 -2.74 -1.29 9.89
N GLY A 56 -2.93 -0.05 9.44
CA GLY A 56 -4.22 0.64 9.55
C GLY A 56 -5.29 0.13 8.59
N THR A 57 -4.93 -0.43 7.44
CA THR A 57 -5.87 -0.69 6.33
C THR A 57 -5.53 -1.97 5.58
N ALA A 58 -6.52 -2.84 5.39
CA ALA A 58 -6.51 -3.85 4.35
C ALA A 58 -7.92 -4.11 3.80
N ILE A 59 -8.01 -4.63 2.58
CA ILE A 59 -9.22 -5.12 1.95
C ILE A 59 -8.89 -6.50 1.37
N VAL A 60 -9.45 -7.57 1.92
CA VAL A 60 -9.16 -8.94 1.48
C VAL A 60 -10.45 -9.56 0.98
N ASN A 61 -10.52 -9.85 -0.33
CA ASN A 61 -11.71 -10.41 -0.96
C ASN A 61 -12.97 -9.58 -0.67
N GLY A 62 -12.85 -8.25 -0.78
CA GLY A 62 -13.93 -7.29 -0.48
C GLY A 62 -14.17 -7.03 1.01
N ILE A 63 -13.54 -7.78 1.93
CA ILE A 63 -13.69 -7.57 3.38
C ILE A 63 -12.64 -6.55 3.86
N GLY A 64 -13.13 -5.42 4.36
CA GLY A 64 -12.29 -4.39 4.99
C GLY A 64 -11.80 -4.79 6.38
N LEU A 65 -10.53 -4.52 6.68
CA LEU A 65 -9.90 -4.72 7.98
C LEU A 65 -9.24 -3.40 8.43
N GLY A 66 -9.50 -2.99 9.68
CA GLY A 66 -9.08 -1.70 10.21
C GLY A 66 -9.88 -0.55 9.58
N PHE A 67 -9.21 0.53 9.21
CA PHE A 67 -9.79 1.64 8.47
C PHE A 67 -9.81 1.32 6.98
N ALA A 68 -10.92 0.78 6.50
CA ALA A 68 -11.11 0.42 5.10
C ALA A 68 -12.35 1.12 4.51
N ASN A 69 -12.32 1.32 3.19
CA ASN A 69 -13.40 1.92 2.43
C ASN A 69 -14.15 0.82 1.69
N HIS A 70 -15.48 0.94 1.58
CA HIS A 70 -16.23 0.10 0.65
C HIS A 70 -15.91 0.57 -0.77
N VAL A 71 -15.38 -0.32 -1.60
CA VAL A 71 -14.99 -0.06 -3.00
C VAL A 71 -15.49 -1.21 -3.88
N ASN A 72 -15.62 -0.95 -5.18
CA ASN A 72 -16.03 -1.98 -6.13
C ASN A 72 -15.04 -3.15 -6.11
N ARG A 73 -15.56 -4.37 -6.28
CA ARG A 73 -14.75 -5.53 -6.64
C ARG A 73 -14.22 -5.37 -8.06
N GLY A 74 -12.98 -5.78 -8.30
CA GLY A 74 -12.39 -5.72 -9.63
C GLY A 74 -10.96 -6.27 -9.66
N PRO A 75 -10.24 -6.09 -10.78
CA PRO A 75 -9.00 -6.81 -11.05
C PRO A 75 -7.72 -6.16 -10.50
N ILE A 76 -7.81 -5.07 -9.74
CA ILE A 76 -6.62 -4.34 -9.27
C ILE A 76 -6.24 -4.80 -7.87
N GLY A 77 -5.06 -5.37 -7.73
CA GLY A 77 -4.44 -5.72 -6.45
C GLY A 77 -3.54 -4.59 -5.93
N LEU A 78 -3.44 -4.41 -4.62
CA LEU A 78 -2.58 -3.41 -4.01
C LEU A 78 -1.76 -4.00 -2.87
N VAL A 79 -0.51 -3.57 -2.74
CA VAL A 79 0.36 -3.82 -1.59
C VAL A 79 0.83 -2.47 -1.05
N GLY A 80 0.64 -2.23 0.23
CA GLY A 80 0.90 -0.91 0.81
C GLY A 80 1.58 -0.92 2.16
N ALA A 81 2.75 -0.28 2.25
CA ALA A 81 3.34 0.14 3.52
C ALA A 81 2.86 1.55 3.92
N SER A 82 1.61 1.86 3.61
CA SER A 82 0.92 3.11 3.95
C SER A 82 -0.59 2.88 4.00
N GLY A 83 -1.17 2.96 5.21
CA GLY A 83 -2.61 2.76 5.40
C GLY A 83 -3.45 3.77 4.62
N THR A 84 -3.27 5.07 4.88
CA THR A 84 -4.02 6.11 4.16
C THR A 84 -3.65 6.17 2.67
N GLY A 85 -2.42 5.78 2.29
CA GLY A 85 -2.05 5.64 0.88
C GLY A 85 -2.91 4.59 0.16
N LEU A 86 -3.13 3.44 0.79
CA LEU A 86 -4.08 2.43 0.28
C LEU A 86 -5.50 2.99 0.21
N GLN A 87 -5.97 3.72 1.23
CA GLN A 87 -7.32 4.27 1.22
C GLN A 87 -7.54 5.26 0.08
N VAL A 88 -6.59 6.16 -0.17
CA VAL A 88 -6.68 7.13 -1.28
C VAL A 88 -6.71 6.42 -2.61
N ILE A 89 -5.76 5.50 -2.87
CA ILE A 89 -5.69 4.80 -4.17
C ILE A 89 -6.95 3.96 -4.40
N THR A 90 -7.41 3.19 -3.41
CA THR A 90 -8.61 2.36 -3.56
C THR A 90 -9.87 3.19 -3.77
N SER A 91 -10.01 4.33 -3.07
CA SER A 91 -11.12 5.26 -3.27
C SER A 91 -11.09 5.90 -4.65
N GLU A 92 -9.90 6.24 -5.14
CA GLU A 92 -9.73 6.85 -6.46
C GLU A 92 -9.98 5.86 -7.60
N ILE A 93 -9.52 4.61 -7.47
CA ILE A 93 -9.87 3.51 -8.38
C ILE A 93 -11.39 3.36 -8.47
N HIS A 94 -12.08 3.33 -7.32
CA HIS A 94 -13.53 3.23 -7.27
C HIS A 94 -14.22 4.42 -7.94
N ARG A 95 -13.76 5.65 -7.67
CA ARG A 95 -14.28 6.88 -8.27
C ARG A 95 -14.19 6.87 -9.80
N GLN A 96 -13.14 6.25 -10.34
CA GLN A 96 -12.93 6.09 -11.79
C GLN A 96 -13.69 4.90 -12.39
N GLY A 97 -14.52 4.20 -11.61
CA GLY A 97 -15.29 3.04 -12.07
C GLY A 97 -14.52 1.71 -12.05
N GLY A 98 -13.23 1.72 -11.69
CA GLY A 98 -12.44 0.52 -11.47
C GLY A 98 -12.82 -0.23 -10.20
N GLY A 99 -12.13 -1.34 -9.93
CA GLY A 99 -12.38 -2.15 -8.74
C GLY A 99 -11.15 -2.91 -8.23
N VAL A 100 -11.21 -3.31 -6.97
CA VAL A 100 -10.10 -3.85 -6.19
C VAL A 100 -10.30 -5.35 -5.91
N SER A 101 -9.28 -6.15 -6.18
CA SER A 101 -9.23 -7.58 -5.83
C SER A 101 -8.78 -7.75 -4.38
N HIS A 102 -7.67 -7.14 -4.01
CA HIS A 102 -7.20 -7.08 -2.63
C HIS A 102 -6.37 -5.81 -2.43
N ALA A 103 -6.40 -5.24 -1.24
CA ALA A 103 -5.48 -4.21 -0.78
C ALA A 103 -4.81 -4.72 0.50
N ILE A 104 -3.54 -5.11 0.42
CA ILE A 104 -2.81 -5.73 1.52
C ILE A 104 -1.90 -4.69 2.17
N GLY A 105 -2.28 -4.23 3.35
CA GLY A 105 -1.42 -3.39 4.19
C GLY A 105 -0.31 -4.22 4.85
N THR A 106 0.92 -3.74 4.81
CA THR A 106 2.09 -4.51 5.28
C THR A 106 2.62 -4.08 6.66
N GLY A 107 2.18 -2.91 7.13
CA GLY A 107 2.71 -2.22 8.32
C GLY A 107 3.70 -1.12 7.94
N GLY A 108 3.70 -0.02 8.68
CA GLY A 108 4.45 1.20 8.32
C GLY A 108 5.98 1.02 8.23
N ARG A 109 6.54 0.01 8.90
CA ARG A 109 7.98 -0.30 8.93
C ARG A 109 8.39 -1.47 8.04
N ASP A 110 7.46 -2.08 7.29
CA ASP A 110 7.75 -3.32 6.55
C ASP A 110 8.92 -3.16 5.58
N LEU A 111 9.05 -1.98 4.96
CA LEU A 111 10.12 -1.69 3.99
C LEU A 111 11.41 -1.15 4.63
N ASP A 112 11.51 -1.12 5.96
CA ASP A 112 12.77 -0.91 6.66
C ASP A 112 13.71 -2.08 6.40
N ILE A 113 15.02 -1.82 6.31
CA ILE A 113 16.03 -2.84 6.02
C ILE A 113 16.06 -3.96 7.08
N GLN A 114 15.76 -3.64 8.35
CA GLN A 114 15.75 -4.61 9.44
C GLN A 114 14.56 -5.57 9.36
N VAL A 115 13.43 -5.11 8.80
CA VAL A 115 12.25 -5.95 8.55
C VAL A 115 12.39 -6.71 7.23
N GLY A 116 12.93 -6.05 6.20
CA GLY A 116 13.30 -6.67 4.93
C GLY A 116 12.12 -6.96 4.00
N ALA A 117 11.03 -6.19 4.11
CA ALA A 117 9.83 -6.25 3.26
C ALA A 117 9.16 -7.62 3.20
N LEU A 118 9.22 -8.38 4.30
CA LEU A 118 8.73 -9.77 4.36
C LEU A 118 7.26 -9.86 3.95
N THR A 119 6.42 -8.95 4.44
CA THR A 119 4.99 -8.97 4.13
C THR A 119 4.73 -8.45 2.72
N ALA A 120 5.45 -7.41 2.27
CA ALA A 120 5.32 -6.93 0.89
C ALA A 120 5.68 -7.99 -0.16
N PHE A 121 6.76 -8.76 0.05
CA PHE A 121 7.12 -9.87 -0.85
C PHE A 121 6.06 -10.97 -0.86
N ALA A 122 5.54 -11.35 0.31
CA ALA A 122 4.49 -12.35 0.41
C ALA A 122 3.19 -11.89 -0.26
N ALA A 123 2.77 -10.64 -0.01
CA ALA A 123 1.60 -10.02 -0.62
C ALA A 123 1.73 -9.93 -2.14
N LEU A 124 2.88 -9.48 -2.66
CA LEU A 124 3.15 -9.44 -4.09
C LEU A 124 3.05 -10.84 -4.72
N GLY A 125 3.61 -11.87 -4.07
CA GLY A 125 3.51 -13.25 -4.54
C GLY A 125 2.07 -13.76 -4.60
N LEU A 126 1.26 -13.46 -3.58
CA LEU A 126 -0.16 -13.83 -3.55
C LEU A 126 -0.95 -13.14 -4.67
N LEU A 127 -0.75 -11.84 -4.86
CA LEU A 127 -1.39 -11.09 -5.95
C LEU A 127 -0.92 -11.55 -7.33
N ALA A 128 0.34 -11.96 -7.46
CA ALA A 128 0.87 -12.52 -8.71
C ALA A 128 0.22 -13.87 -9.06
N ALA A 129 -0.06 -14.70 -8.05
CA ALA A 129 -0.71 -16.00 -8.22
C ALA A 129 -2.24 -15.93 -8.34
N ASP A 130 -2.87 -14.83 -7.92
CA ASP A 130 -4.32 -14.67 -7.96
C ASP A 130 -4.83 -14.36 -9.38
N ASP A 131 -5.55 -15.29 -10.01
CA ASP A 131 -6.07 -15.12 -11.37
C ASP A 131 -7.04 -13.94 -11.53
N GLU A 132 -7.72 -13.50 -10.47
CA GLU A 132 -8.62 -12.33 -10.53
C GLU A 132 -7.84 -11.01 -10.61
N THR A 133 -6.63 -10.97 -10.03
CA THR A 133 -5.75 -9.80 -10.09
C THR A 133 -5.07 -9.70 -11.45
N LYS A 134 -5.31 -8.61 -12.19
CA LYS A 134 -4.70 -8.34 -13.52
C LYS A 134 -3.65 -7.23 -13.49
N ALA A 135 -3.70 -6.31 -12.53
CA ALA A 135 -2.71 -5.27 -12.31
C ALA A 135 -2.42 -5.12 -10.81
N ILE A 136 -1.19 -4.73 -10.47
CA ILE A 136 -0.76 -4.55 -9.08
C ILE A 136 -0.30 -3.11 -8.85
N VAL A 137 -0.71 -2.50 -7.74
CA VAL A 137 -0.17 -1.23 -7.26
C VAL A 137 0.70 -1.47 -6.02
N LEU A 138 1.94 -0.98 -6.06
CA LEU A 138 2.84 -0.93 -4.91
C LEU A 138 2.92 0.51 -4.40
N VAL A 139 2.49 0.75 -3.17
CA VAL A 139 2.50 2.09 -2.56
C VAL A 139 3.25 2.09 -1.24
N SER A 140 4.19 3.02 -1.09
CA SER A 140 4.87 3.20 0.19
C SER A 140 5.49 4.58 0.31
N LYS A 141 5.86 4.96 1.54
CA LYS A 141 6.91 5.97 1.74
C LYS A 141 8.23 5.47 1.11
N PRO A 142 9.23 6.35 0.86
CA PRO A 142 10.48 5.93 0.23
C PRO A 142 11.15 4.83 1.07
N PRO A 143 11.35 3.63 0.51
CA PRO A 143 11.98 2.53 1.22
C PRO A 143 13.50 2.71 1.31
N ASP A 144 14.15 1.86 2.10
CA ASP A 144 15.60 1.71 2.02
C ASP A 144 16.02 1.31 0.57
N PRO A 145 17.09 1.87 -0.01
CA PRO A 145 17.49 1.59 -1.40
C PRO A 145 17.72 0.11 -1.71
N GLY A 146 18.28 -0.66 -0.76
CA GLY A 146 18.50 -2.10 -0.92
C GLY A 146 17.19 -2.88 -0.94
N VAL A 147 16.23 -2.49 -0.11
CA VAL A 147 14.87 -3.05 -0.11
C VAL A 147 14.14 -2.68 -1.40
N ALA A 148 14.24 -1.42 -1.83
CA ALA A 148 13.65 -0.91 -3.07
C ALA A 148 14.08 -1.75 -4.27
N SER A 149 15.39 -1.93 -4.45
CA SER A 149 15.97 -2.70 -5.56
C SER A 149 15.43 -4.13 -5.62
N ARG A 150 15.39 -4.81 -4.46
CA ARG A 150 14.85 -6.18 -4.37
C ARG A 150 13.34 -6.23 -4.66
N LEU A 151 12.57 -5.28 -4.15
CA LEU A 151 11.12 -5.22 -4.36
C LEU A 151 10.78 -4.93 -5.82
N LEU A 152 11.50 -4.00 -6.47
CA LEU A 152 11.37 -3.70 -7.89
C LEU A 152 11.73 -4.92 -8.76
N SER A 153 12.80 -5.65 -8.40
CA SER A 153 13.19 -6.89 -9.09
C SER A 153 12.11 -7.98 -8.96
N ALA A 154 11.50 -8.13 -7.78
CA ALA A 154 10.39 -9.06 -7.58
C ALA A 154 9.14 -8.63 -8.38
N ALA A 155 8.81 -7.33 -8.36
CA ALA A 155 7.70 -6.77 -9.14
C ALA A 155 7.90 -6.98 -10.64
N TRP A 156 9.13 -6.82 -11.13
CA TRP A 156 9.47 -7.08 -12.53
C TRP A 156 9.19 -8.53 -12.95
N ARG A 157 9.49 -9.48 -12.05
CA ARG A 157 9.41 -10.92 -12.31
C ARG A 157 8.05 -11.52 -11.97
N CYS A 158 7.11 -10.74 -11.44
CA CYS A 158 5.83 -11.27 -10.94
C CYS A 158 4.84 -11.65 -12.06
N GLY A 159 5.14 -11.30 -13.32
CA GLY A 159 4.33 -11.68 -14.49
C GLY A 159 3.09 -10.81 -14.72
N LYS A 160 2.85 -9.78 -13.90
CA LYS A 160 1.74 -8.83 -14.04
C LYS A 160 2.26 -7.40 -14.16
N PRO A 161 1.55 -6.50 -14.85
CA PRO A 161 1.87 -5.07 -14.82
C PRO A 161 1.83 -4.53 -13.39
N VAL A 162 2.84 -3.74 -13.02
CA VAL A 162 2.93 -3.16 -11.68
C VAL A 162 3.09 -1.65 -11.76
N VAL A 163 2.22 -0.92 -11.07
CA VAL A 163 2.33 0.53 -10.86
C VAL A 163 2.98 0.77 -9.51
N ILE A 164 4.05 1.55 -9.47
CA ILE A 164 4.81 1.85 -8.26
C ILE A 164 4.65 3.32 -7.92
N ASN A 165 4.30 3.60 -6.67
CA ASN A 165 4.36 4.93 -6.09
C ASN A 165 5.19 4.89 -4.81
N PHE A 166 6.39 5.47 -4.86
CA PHE A 166 7.16 5.81 -3.67
C PHE A 166 6.89 7.27 -3.35
N ILE A 167 5.95 7.48 -2.42
CA ILE A 167 5.40 8.80 -2.07
C ILE A 167 6.56 9.72 -1.73
N GLY A 168 6.63 10.89 -2.38
CA GLY A 168 7.70 11.85 -2.11
C GLY A 168 9.01 11.63 -2.81
N HIS A 169 9.12 10.59 -3.62
CA HIS A 169 10.29 10.36 -4.46
C HIS A 169 9.92 10.54 -5.93
N PRO A 170 10.64 11.38 -6.69
CA PRO A 170 10.38 11.50 -8.12
C PRO A 170 10.61 10.14 -8.79
N PRO A 171 9.71 9.72 -9.70
CA PRO A 171 9.86 8.44 -10.38
C PRO A 171 11.14 8.46 -11.22
N PRO A 172 11.96 7.39 -11.20
CA PRO A 172 13.21 7.34 -11.96
C PRO A 172 12.97 7.36 -13.48
N ALA A 173 11.80 6.88 -13.91
CA ALA A 173 11.30 6.95 -15.27
C ALA A 173 9.77 6.74 -15.24
N ARG A 174 9.05 7.14 -16.29
CA ARG A 174 7.60 6.85 -16.40
C ARG A 174 7.30 5.35 -16.50
N ARG A 175 8.18 4.59 -17.15
CA ARG A 175 8.05 3.16 -17.38
C ARG A 175 9.42 2.50 -17.54
N ILE A 176 9.60 1.33 -16.95
CA ILE A 176 10.72 0.44 -17.19
C ILE A 176 10.11 -0.96 -17.37
N GLY A 177 10.11 -1.50 -18.59
CA GLY A 177 9.46 -2.78 -18.93
C GLY A 177 8.01 -2.91 -18.43
N PRO A 178 7.67 -3.92 -17.58
CA PRO A 178 6.33 -4.08 -17.02
C PRO A 178 6.03 -3.12 -15.85
N LEU A 179 7.05 -2.42 -15.34
CA LEU A 179 6.91 -1.48 -14.24
C LEU A 179 6.53 -0.10 -14.78
N ARG A 180 5.50 0.49 -14.18
CA ARG A 180 5.15 1.90 -14.36
C ARG A 180 5.38 2.62 -13.05
N PHE A 181 5.80 3.88 -13.10
CA PHE A 181 6.01 4.67 -11.91
C PHE A 181 5.07 5.87 -11.94
N ALA A 182 4.34 6.03 -10.84
CA ALA A 182 3.38 7.11 -10.66
C ALA A 182 4.02 8.25 -9.85
N SER A 183 3.65 9.47 -10.20
CA SER A 183 4.13 10.70 -9.55
C SER A 183 3.31 11.11 -8.33
N SER A 184 2.08 10.61 -8.19
CA SER A 184 1.17 10.86 -7.06
C SER A 184 0.28 9.64 -6.77
N LEU A 185 -0.41 9.62 -5.64
CA LEU A 185 -1.36 8.55 -5.33
C LEU A 185 -2.48 8.46 -6.37
N SER A 186 -2.99 9.61 -6.82
CA SER A 186 -4.05 9.63 -7.83
C SER A 186 -3.55 9.20 -9.21
N ASP A 187 -2.32 9.57 -9.60
CA ASP A 187 -1.69 9.04 -10.82
C ASP A 187 -1.51 7.51 -10.74
N ALA A 188 -1.18 6.97 -9.57
CA ALA A 188 -1.07 5.52 -9.37
C ALA A 188 -2.40 4.81 -9.60
N ALA A 189 -3.50 5.38 -9.07
CA ALA A 189 -4.85 4.87 -9.29
C ALA A 189 -5.24 4.94 -10.77
N SER A 190 -5.05 6.09 -11.43
CA SER A 190 -5.38 6.27 -12.84
C SER A 190 -4.62 5.30 -13.75
N GLN A 191 -3.31 5.12 -13.52
CA GLN A 191 -2.53 4.15 -14.28
C GLN A 191 -3.01 2.71 -14.04
N ALA A 192 -3.40 2.36 -12.81
CA ALA A 192 -3.91 1.02 -12.51
C ALA A 192 -5.24 0.74 -13.24
N VAL A 193 -6.17 1.71 -13.22
CA VAL A 193 -7.43 1.63 -13.96
C VAL A 193 -7.16 1.50 -15.46
N GLN A 194 -6.32 2.35 -16.04
CA GLN A 194 -5.95 2.30 -17.46
C GLN A 194 -5.33 0.96 -17.90
N ILE A 195 -4.63 0.25 -17.01
CA ILE A 195 -4.08 -1.08 -17.34
C ILE A 195 -5.20 -2.13 -17.44
N THR A 196 -6.21 -2.02 -16.60
CA THR A 196 -7.29 -3.01 -16.49
C THR A 196 -8.51 -2.69 -17.33
N ASP A 197 -8.66 -1.43 -17.72
CA ASP A 197 -9.77 -0.94 -18.53
C ASP A 197 -9.41 -1.01 -20.03
N GLN A 198 -10.39 -1.38 -20.85
CA GLN A 198 -10.29 -1.28 -22.31
C GLN A 198 -10.79 0.10 -22.81
N ASN A 199 -11.42 0.89 -21.95
CA ASN A 199 -11.87 2.23 -22.25
C ASN A 199 -11.07 3.27 -21.47
N GLU A 200 -10.40 4.16 -22.20
CA GLU A 200 -9.73 5.32 -21.63
C GLU A 200 -10.78 6.27 -21.05
N SER A 201 -10.90 6.33 -19.72
CA SER A 201 -11.47 7.51 -19.07
C SER A 201 -10.36 8.26 -18.33
N THR A 202 -10.02 9.43 -18.85
CA THR A 202 -9.18 10.40 -18.14
C THR A 202 -10.11 11.26 -17.29
N GLY A 203 -10.17 11.01 -15.99
CA GLY A 203 -10.87 11.90 -15.07
C GLY A 203 -10.26 13.30 -15.13
N GLU A 204 -11.04 14.30 -15.51
CA GLU A 204 -10.63 15.70 -15.43
C GLU A 204 -10.59 16.14 -13.96
N TYR A 205 -9.46 16.72 -13.54
CA TYR A 205 -9.40 17.40 -12.26
C TYR A 205 -10.05 18.77 -12.39
N GLN A 206 -10.96 19.09 -11.48
CA GLN A 206 -11.57 20.40 -11.42
C GLN A 206 -10.51 21.41 -10.96
N LYS A 207 -10.16 22.37 -11.83
CA LYS A 207 -9.32 23.51 -11.46
C LYS A 207 -10.05 24.34 -10.41
N LEU A 208 -9.42 24.54 -9.26
CA LEU A 208 -9.89 25.49 -8.26
C LEU A 208 -9.49 26.92 -8.67
N ASP A 209 -10.29 27.89 -8.25
CA ASP A 209 -10.02 29.30 -8.49
C ASP A 209 -8.74 29.74 -7.76
N ALA A 210 -7.84 30.40 -8.49
CA ALA A 210 -6.61 30.92 -7.92
C ALA A 210 -6.87 32.22 -7.13
N HIS A 211 -6.35 32.31 -5.91
CA HIS A 211 -6.34 33.54 -5.11
C HIS A 211 -4.93 34.17 -5.13
N PRO A 212 -4.65 35.12 -6.04
CA PRO A 212 -3.29 35.62 -6.29
C PRO A 212 -2.66 36.37 -5.11
N GLU A 213 -3.46 36.83 -4.15
CA GLU A 213 -3.01 37.55 -2.94
C GLU A 213 -2.59 36.60 -1.79
N ALA A 214 -2.89 35.29 -1.90
CA ALA A 214 -2.65 34.35 -0.82
C ALA A 214 -1.15 34.01 -0.67
N ARG A 215 -0.55 34.40 0.46
CA ARG A 215 0.88 34.19 0.76
C ARG A 215 1.20 32.90 1.51
N PHE A 216 0.21 32.28 2.13
CA PHE A 216 0.40 31.10 2.98
C PHE A 216 -0.68 30.05 2.71
N ILE A 217 -0.28 28.77 2.74
CA ILE A 217 -1.19 27.63 2.71
C ILE A 217 -1.13 26.96 4.08
N ARG A 218 -2.29 26.73 4.70
CA ARG A 218 -2.41 25.95 5.94
C ARG A 218 -3.30 24.74 5.68
N ALA A 219 -2.71 23.55 5.76
CA ALA A 219 -3.42 22.28 5.65
C ALA A 219 -3.47 21.58 7.01
N LEU A 220 -4.67 21.27 7.49
CA LEU A 220 -4.89 20.47 8.70
C LEU A 220 -5.32 19.06 8.26
N MET A 221 -4.49 18.06 8.55
CA MET A 221 -4.65 16.71 8.00
C MET A 221 -4.70 15.70 9.14
N ALA A 222 -5.61 14.73 9.04
CA ALA A 222 -5.75 13.65 10.02
C ALA A 222 -4.80 12.46 9.79
N GLY A 223 -4.08 12.43 8.67
CA GLY A 223 -3.22 11.30 8.27
C GLY A 223 -1.82 11.73 7.83
N GLY A 224 -0.80 11.12 8.42
CA GLY A 224 0.60 11.49 8.19
C GLY A 224 1.06 11.32 6.73
N THR A 225 0.58 10.30 6.01
CA THR A 225 0.95 10.14 4.58
C THR A 225 0.30 11.21 3.72
N ILE A 226 -0.96 11.56 3.94
CA ILE A 226 -1.62 12.61 3.15
C ILE A 226 -0.98 13.97 3.45
N ALA A 227 -0.66 14.23 4.73
CA ALA A 227 0.11 15.41 5.11
C ALA A 227 1.47 15.48 4.41
N TYR A 228 2.18 14.34 4.36
CA TYR A 228 3.48 14.23 3.69
C TYR A 228 3.36 14.49 2.18
N GLU A 229 2.37 13.88 1.50
CA GLU A 229 2.12 14.10 0.08
C GLU A 229 1.81 15.56 -0.23
N VAL A 230 0.97 16.22 0.57
CA VAL A 230 0.68 17.66 0.41
C VAL A 230 1.95 18.51 0.55
N VAL A 231 2.78 18.24 1.56
CA VAL A 231 4.05 18.97 1.75
C VAL A 231 4.97 18.81 0.54
N ILE A 232 4.99 17.65 -0.09
CA ILE A 232 5.79 17.40 -1.30
C ILE A 232 5.20 18.11 -2.51
N GLY A 233 3.88 17.98 -2.74
CA GLY A 233 3.21 18.61 -3.86
C GLY A 233 3.37 20.13 -3.86
N LEU A 234 3.39 20.75 -2.68
CA LEU A 234 3.63 22.19 -2.53
C LEU A 234 5.09 22.62 -2.77
N LYS A 235 6.06 21.70 -2.66
CA LYS A 235 7.49 21.99 -2.95
C LYS A 235 7.85 21.83 -4.43
N SER A 236 6.99 21.17 -5.21
CA SER A 236 7.19 20.96 -6.66
C SER A 236 6.61 22.07 -7.54
N VAL A 237 6.02 23.10 -6.94
CA VAL A 237 5.53 24.33 -7.60
C VAL A 237 6.55 25.44 -7.40
#